data_AF-A0A2V7RKB0-F1
#
_entry.id   AF-A0A2V7RKB0-F1
#
_cell.length_a   1.000
_cell.length_b   1.000
_cell.length_c   1.000
_cell.angle_alpha   90.00
_cell.angle_beta   90.00
_cell.angle_gamma   90.00
#
_symmetry.space_group_name_H-M   'P 1'
#
loop_
_entity.id
_entity.type
_entity.pdbx_description
1 polymer ?
#
loop_
_entity_poly.entity_id
_entity_poly.type
_entity_poly.pdbx_seq_one_letter_code
_entity_poly.pdbx_strand_id
1 'polypeptide(L)'
;MKQNLESANELIATFAQQRQVLLRHTAEVLCPEPSRSSSQPSSREAQLSAILVSSLEELKVAEEELTERIALLAELRDDLERRVRGTRQLFDLAPACLLVSDVQGQILDANRSCQMMLKRDSPMLERQPLARFIPSDERRSFRDGLARILSTEGVSDWRFVLSRPTDAPVPVSAAVRVVRPTGASGEAVTKLFWSIRVLDPAEAPIDA
;
A
#
# COMPACT_ATOMS: atom_id res chain seq x y z
N MET A 1 -11.62 -1.99 -8.35
CA MET A 1 -11.44 -2.61 -7.01
C MET A 1 -12.59 -2.28 -6.06
N LYS A 2 -13.04 -1.01 -5.92
CA LYS A 2 -14.32 -0.67 -5.25
C LYS A 2 -15.52 -1.47 -5.80
N GLN A 3 -15.61 -1.60 -7.12
CA GLN A 3 -16.59 -2.45 -7.80
C GLN A 3 -16.61 -3.91 -7.32
N ASN A 4 -15.46 -4.50 -6.94
CA ASN A 4 -15.43 -5.89 -6.48
C ASN A 4 -15.99 -6.04 -5.06
N LEU A 5 -15.83 -5.03 -4.19
CA LEU A 5 -16.45 -5.04 -2.86
C LEU A 5 -17.95 -4.73 -2.93
N GLU A 6 -18.36 -3.82 -3.82
CA GLU A 6 -19.79 -3.55 -4.07
C GLU A 6 -20.50 -4.79 -4.62
N SER A 7 -19.91 -5.49 -5.59
CA SER A 7 -20.46 -6.76 -6.09
C SER A 7 -20.48 -7.86 -5.03
N ALA A 8 -19.50 -7.92 -4.13
CA ALA A 8 -19.49 -8.92 -3.05
C ALA A 8 -20.62 -8.65 -2.03
N ASN A 9 -20.85 -7.38 -1.67
CA ASN A 9 -21.96 -7.01 -0.78
C ASN A 9 -23.34 -7.25 -1.43
N GLU A 10 -23.49 -6.94 -2.72
CA GLU A 10 -24.72 -7.25 -3.47
C GLU A 10 -24.99 -8.76 -3.55
N LEU A 11 -23.95 -9.57 -3.75
CA LEU A 11 -24.06 -11.03 -3.74
C LEU A 11 -24.53 -11.57 -2.39
N ILE A 12 -23.97 -11.08 -1.29
CA ILE A 12 -24.37 -11.51 0.06
C ILE A 12 -25.80 -11.09 0.36
N ALA A 13 -26.18 -9.86 0.03
CA ALA A 13 -27.56 -9.39 0.17
C ALA A 13 -28.54 -10.23 -0.68
N THR A 14 -28.13 -10.66 -1.87
CA THR A 14 -28.93 -11.53 -2.74
C THR A 14 -29.08 -12.93 -2.15
N PHE A 15 -27.99 -13.51 -1.61
CA PHE A 15 -28.03 -14.80 -0.92
C PHE A 15 -28.91 -14.74 0.33
N ALA A 16 -28.80 -13.67 1.12
CA ALA A 16 -29.65 -13.39 2.27
C ALA A 16 -31.13 -13.42 1.89
N GLN A 17 -31.47 -12.71 0.81
CA GLN A 17 -32.83 -12.61 0.32
C GLN A 17 -33.34 -13.95 -0.21
N GLN A 18 -32.54 -14.69 -0.97
CA GLN A 18 -32.91 -16.02 -1.47
C GLN A 18 -33.12 -17.02 -0.33
N ARG A 19 -32.27 -17.00 0.70
CA ARG A 19 -32.44 -17.83 1.90
C ARG A 19 -33.73 -17.47 2.65
N GLN A 20 -34.02 -16.18 2.82
CA GLN A 20 -35.24 -15.72 3.49
C GLN A 20 -36.51 -16.13 2.72
N VAL A 21 -36.47 -16.07 1.39
CA VAL A 21 -37.56 -16.55 0.52
C VAL A 21 -37.75 -18.06 0.66
N LEU A 22 -36.65 -18.83 0.66
CA LEU A 22 -36.71 -20.28 0.85
C LEU A 22 -37.26 -20.66 2.22
N LEU A 23 -36.82 -19.99 3.30
CA LEU A 23 -37.35 -20.19 4.66
C LEU A 23 -38.85 -19.87 4.77
N ARG A 24 -39.30 -18.81 4.09
CA ARG A 24 -40.74 -18.46 4.06
C ARG A 24 -41.54 -19.52 3.32
N HIS A 25 -41.09 -19.93 2.14
CA HIS A 25 -41.79 -20.96 1.36
C HIS A 25 -41.80 -22.33 2.03
N THR A 26 -40.72 -22.72 2.71
CA THR A 26 -40.72 -23.97 3.48
C THR A 26 -41.70 -23.90 4.63
N ALA A 27 -41.76 -22.79 5.37
CA ALA A 27 -42.76 -22.60 6.43
C ALA A 27 -44.21 -22.67 5.90
N GLU A 28 -44.49 -22.07 4.74
CA GLU A 28 -45.81 -22.13 4.07
C GLU A 28 -46.21 -23.55 3.65
N VAL A 29 -45.27 -24.35 3.14
CA VAL A 29 -45.52 -25.73 2.71
C VAL A 29 -45.65 -26.68 3.90
N LEU A 30 -44.96 -26.39 5.01
CA LEU A 30 -44.91 -27.25 6.20
C LEU A 30 -46.01 -26.96 7.22
N CYS A 31 -46.60 -25.77 7.20
CA CYS A 31 -47.78 -25.45 8.00
C CYS A 31 -49.04 -25.79 7.20
N PRO A 32 -49.75 -26.91 7.48
CA PRO A 32 -50.97 -27.23 6.75
C PRO A 32 -52.07 -26.24 7.09
N GLU A 33 -52.76 -25.74 6.07
CA GLU A 33 -54.06 -25.08 6.19
C GLU A 33 -55.02 -25.98 7.00
N PRO A 34 -55.76 -25.45 8.00
CA PRO A 34 -56.60 -26.25 8.89
C PRO A 34 -57.85 -26.88 8.23
N SER A 35 -57.88 -27.02 6.90
CA SER A 35 -59.07 -27.46 6.17
C SER A 35 -58.74 -28.45 5.04
N ARG A 36 -58.88 -29.74 5.39
CA ARG A 36 -59.37 -30.89 4.58
C ARG A 36 -58.40 -32.09 4.46
N SER A 37 -58.90 -33.20 4.99
CA SER A 37 -58.48 -34.60 4.86
C SER A 37 -57.16 -35.02 5.52
N SER A 38 -57.31 -36.02 6.37
CA SER A 38 -56.31 -36.75 7.14
C SER A 38 -55.35 -37.52 6.23
N SER A 39 -54.19 -36.94 5.98
CA SER A 39 -52.97 -37.69 5.64
C SER A 39 -51.93 -37.25 6.65
N GLN A 40 -51.61 -38.09 7.64
CA GLN A 40 -50.44 -37.83 8.49
C GLN A 40 -49.22 -37.70 7.56
N PRO A 41 -48.38 -36.65 7.71
CA PRO A 41 -47.17 -36.55 6.91
C PRO A 41 -46.35 -37.83 7.11
N SER A 42 -45.89 -38.42 6.01
CA SER A 42 -45.03 -39.59 6.08
C SER A 42 -43.76 -39.22 6.86
N SER A 43 -43.21 -40.12 7.69
CA SER A 43 -42.05 -39.75 8.54
C SER A 43 -40.85 -39.23 7.72
N ARG A 44 -40.80 -39.58 6.43
CA ARG A 44 -39.80 -39.13 5.45
C ARG A 44 -39.94 -37.64 5.08
N GLU A 45 -41.16 -37.14 4.96
CA GLU A 45 -41.43 -35.71 4.67
C GLU A 45 -41.05 -34.83 5.86
N ALA A 46 -41.40 -35.25 7.08
CA ALA A 46 -41.00 -34.56 8.31
C ALA A 46 -39.47 -34.52 8.48
N GLN A 47 -38.78 -35.60 8.08
CA GLN A 47 -37.32 -35.68 8.16
C GLN A 47 -36.63 -34.80 7.11
N LEU A 48 -37.12 -34.78 5.87
CA LEU A 48 -36.61 -33.89 4.80
C LEU A 48 -36.82 -32.41 5.14
N SER A 49 -37.99 -32.09 5.72
CA SER A 49 -38.30 -30.78 6.27
C SER A 49 -37.29 -30.33 7.32
N ALA A 50 -37.03 -31.18 8.32
CA ALA A 50 -36.11 -30.86 9.40
C ALA A 50 -34.68 -30.63 8.88
N ILE A 51 -34.23 -31.45 7.92
CA ILE A 51 -32.91 -31.28 7.28
C ILE A 51 -32.85 -29.95 6.54
N LEU A 52 -33.88 -29.58 5.78
CA LEU A 52 -33.90 -28.34 5.03
C LEU A 52 -33.87 -27.10 5.94
N VAL A 53 -34.64 -27.12 7.03
CA VAL A 53 -34.60 -26.04 8.04
C VAL A 53 -33.21 -25.93 8.66
N SER A 54 -32.61 -27.05 9.07
CA SER A 54 -31.24 -27.08 9.63
C SER A 54 -30.21 -26.52 8.65
N SER A 55 -30.25 -26.94 7.38
CA SER A 55 -29.32 -26.44 6.35
C SER A 55 -29.49 -24.95 6.06
N LEU A 56 -30.72 -24.43 6.12
CA LEU A 56 -31.00 -23.00 5.96
C LEU A 56 -30.52 -22.18 7.17
N GLU A 57 -30.58 -22.74 8.38
CA GLU A 57 -30.01 -22.12 9.59
C GLU A 57 -28.48 -22.09 9.52
N GLU A 58 -27.83 -23.18 9.11
CA GLU A 58 -26.38 -23.22 8.90
C GLU A 58 -25.93 -22.19 7.86
N LEU A 59 -26.67 -22.06 6.75
CA LEU A 59 -26.39 -21.06 5.73
C LEU A 59 -26.54 -19.63 6.27
N LYS A 60 -27.53 -19.39 7.13
CA LYS A 60 -27.73 -18.08 7.80
C LYS A 60 -26.53 -17.72 8.67
N VAL A 61 -26.06 -18.65 9.49
CA VAL A 61 -24.90 -18.42 10.36
C VAL A 61 -23.66 -18.11 9.52
N ALA A 62 -23.42 -18.85 8.44
CA ALA A 62 -22.29 -18.61 7.55
C ALA A 62 -22.35 -17.23 6.85
N GLU A 63 -23.55 -16.78 6.49
CA GLU A 63 -23.80 -15.47 5.88
C GLU A 63 -23.54 -14.32 6.86
N GLU A 64 -24.01 -14.46 8.11
CA GLU A 64 -23.77 -13.51 9.19
C GLU A 64 -22.26 -13.40 9.48
N GLU A 65 -21.55 -14.53 9.59
CA GLU A 65 -20.09 -14.54 9.79
C GLU A 65 -19.34 -13.88 8.62
N LEU A 66 -19.77 -14.12 7.38
CA LEU A 66 -19.16 -13.50 6.20
C LEU A 66 -19.35 -11.97 6.22
N THR A 67 -20.54 -11.52 6.61
CA THR A 67 -20.86 -10.09 6.74
C THR A 67 -19.98 -9.42 7.79
N GLU A 68 -19.80 -10.05 8.95
CA GLU A 68 -18.90 -9.58 10.01
C GLU A 68 -17.45 -9.51 9.54
N ARG A 69 -16.95 -10.55 8.84
CA ARG A 69 -15.59 -10.57 8.30
C ARG A 69 -15.35 -9.46 7.28
N ILE A 70 -16.33 -9.18 6.42
CA ILE A 70 -16.22 -8.09 5.43
C ILE A 70 -16.18 -6.73 6.11
N ALA A 71 -17.02 -6.51 7.13
CA ALA A 71 -16.99 -5.27 7.91
C ALA A 71 -15.62 -5.04 8.56
N LEU A 72 -15.05 -6.09 9.17
CA LEU A 72 -13.71 -6.04 9.77
C LEU A 72 -12.63 -5.73 8.74
N LEU A 73 -12.65 -6.38 7.57
CA LEU A 73 -11.69 -6.12 6.50
C LEU A 73 -11.79 -4.69 5.96
N ALA A 74 -13.00 -4.15 5.85
CA ALA A 74 -13.21 -2.77 5.44
C ALA A 74 -12.61 -1.78 6.46
N GLU A 75 -12.81 -2.02 7.76
CA GLU A 75 -12.24 -1.21 8.83
C GLU A 75 -10.69 -1.25 8.82
N LEU A 76 -10.11 -2.45 8.71
CA LEU A 76 -8.65 -2.62 8.63
C LEU A 76 -8.05 -1.93 7.40
N ARG A 77 -8.72 -2.03 6.25
CA ARG A 77 -8.30 -1.33 5.04
C ARG A 77 -8.30 0.18 5.26
N ASP A 78 -9.37 0.72 5.83
CA ASP A 78 -9.51 2.15 6.06
C ASP A 78 -8.47 2.67 7.06
N ASP A 79 -8.10 1.87 8.07
CA ASP A 79 -6.99 2.16 8.98
C ASP A 79 -5.63 2.19 8.26
N LEU A 80 -5.35 1.18 7.42
CA LEU A 80 -4.14 1.14 6.61
C LEU A 80 -4.06 2.34 5.65
N GLU A 81 -5.16 2.69 4.99
CA GLU A 81 -5.22 3.87 4.11
C GLU A 81 -4.94 5.16 4.88
N ARG A 82 -5.49 5.32 6.10
CA ARG A 82 -5.19 6.46 6.98
C ARG A 82 -3.70 6.52 7.32
N ARG A 83 -3.09 5.38 7.67
CA ARG A 83 -1.64 5.32 7.96
C ARG A 83 -0.79 5.64 6.74
N VAL A 84 -1.10 5.06 5.57
CA VAL A 84 -0.38 5.32 4.32
C VAL A 84 -0.47 6.79 3.94
N ARG A 85 -1.66 7.40 4.01
CA ARG A 85 -1.85 8.84 3.76
C ARG A 85 -1.05 9.68 4.74
N GLY A 86 -1.12 9.38 6.04
CA GLY A 86 -0.38 10.11 7.07
C GLY A 86 1.14 10.02 6.86
N THR A 87 1.67 8.84 6.58
CA THR A 87 3.10 8.64 6.27
C THR A 87 3.51 9.40 5.01
N ARG A 88 2.70 9.39 3.95
CA ARG A 88 2.98 10.15 2.74
C ARG A 88 3.02 11.66 3.01
N GLN A 89 2.07 12.17 3.80
CA GLN A 89 2.05 13.57 4.22
C GLN A 89 3.29 13.94 5.03
N LEU A 90 3.72 13.11 5.98
CA LEU A 90 4.94 13.35 6.76
C LEU A 90 6.19 13.38 5.87
N PHE A 91 6.27 12.49 4.89
CA PHE A 91 7.37 12.48 3.91
C PHE A 91 7.36 13.75 3.05
N ASP A 92 6.21 14.09 2.45
CA ASP A 92 6.07 15.23 1.54
C ASP A 92 6.28 16.59 2.22
N LEU A 93 5.84 16.72 3.48
CA LEU A 93 5.93 17.97 4.26
C LEU A 93 7.22 18.07 5.09
N ALA A 94 8.07 17.05 5.08
CA ALA A 94 9.34 17.12 5.81
C ALA A 94 10.20 18.29 5.30
N PRO A 95 10.79 19.10 6.20
CA PRO A 95 11.57 20.29 5.82
C PRO A 95 12.92 19.93 5.18
N ALA A 96 13.43 18.73 5.44
CA ALA A 96 14.63 18.21 4.79
C ALA A 96 14.30 17.67 3.39
N CYS A 97 15.23 17.78 2.43
CA CYS A 97 15.11 17.06 1.17
C CYS A 97 15.35 15.57 1.44
N LEU A 98 14.28 14.77 1.31
CA LEU A 98 14.28 13.32 1.46
C LEU A 98 14.06 12.65 0.10
N LEU A 99 14.95 11.75 -0.26
CA LEU A 99 14.93 11.05 -1.53
C LEU A 99 15.14 9.55 -1.31
N VAL A 100 14.47 8.73 -2.11
CA VAL A 100 14.65 7.28 -2.14
C VAL A 100 15.16 6.90 -3.52
N SER A 101 16.23 6.10 -3.57
CA SER A 101 16.75 5.55 -4.82
C SER A 101 16.91 4.04 -4.75
N ASP A 102 17.06 3.40 -5.91
CA ASP A 102 17.61 2.05 -5.99
C ASP A 102 19.14 2.05 -5.80
N VAL A 103 19.76 0.88 -5.91
CA VAL A 103 21.22 0.72 -5.77
C VAL A 103 22.00 1.30 -6.94
N GLN A 104 21.38 1.50 -8.10
CA GLN A 104 21.98 2.16 -9.25
C GLN A 104 21.89 3.69 -9.16
N GLY A 105 21.20 4.22 -8.14
CA GLY A 105 20.96 5.64 -7.96
C GLY A 105 19.82 6.19 -8.80
N GLN A 106 18.94 5.33 -9.34
CA GLN A 106 17.68 5.75 -9.96
C GLN A 106 16.73 6.22 -8.87
N ILE A 107 16.21 7.44 -9.00
CA ILE A 107 15.29 8.04 -8.04
C ILE A 107 13.95 7.27 -8.12
N LEU A 108 13.53 6.70 -7.00
CA LEU A 108 12.27 6.00 -6.84
C LEU A 108 11.18 6.93 -6.29
N ASP A 109 11.55 7.84 -5.39
CA ASP A 109 10.63 8.80 -4.77
C ASP A 109 11.42 10.01 -4.25
N ALA A 110 10.79 11.18 -4.22
CA ALA A 110 11.40 12.41 -3.74
C ALA A 110 10.34 13.33 -3.14
N ASN A 111 10.59 13.81 -1.92
CA ASN A 111 9.64 14.70 -1.26
C ASN A 111 9.61 16.11 -1.88
N ARG A 112 8.64 16.91 -1.46
CA ARG A 112 8.44 18.27 -1.95
C ARG A 112 9.67 19.16 -1.73
N SER A 113 10.40 18.97 -0.63
CA SER A 113 11.63 19.72 -0.34
C SER A 113 12.74 19.42 -1.35
N CYS A 114 12.87 18.17 -1.81
CA CYS A 114 13.79 17.85 -2.92
C CYS A 114 13.36 18.46 -4.26
N GLN A 115 12.05 18.47 -4.55
CA GLN A 115 11.52 19.11 -5.75
C GLN A 115 11.84 20.60 -5.80
N MET A 116 11.68 21.29 -4.66
CA MET A 116 12.07 22.70 -4.51
C MET A 116 13.59 22.90 -4.66
N MET A 117 14.40 22.07 -4.01
CA MET A 117 15.87 22.15 -4.07
C MET A 117 16.41 21.95 -5.50
N LEU A 118 15.89 20.94 -6.21
CA LEU A 118 16.30 20.59 -7.57
C LEU A 118 15.58 21.41 -8.66
N LYS A 119 14.58 22.22 -8.28
CA LYS A 119 13.69 22.99 -9.17
C LYS A 119 13.06 22.12 -10.26
N ARG A 120 12.50 20.97 -9.84
CA ARG A 120 11.92 19.94 -10.70
C ARG A 120 10.70 19.31 -10.03
N ASP A 121 9.64 19.07 -10.79
CA ASP A 121 8.46 18.37 -10.29
C ASP A 121 8.70 16.86 -10.17
N SER A 122 7.93 16.18 -9.29
CA SER A 122 8.04 14.73 -9.02
C SER A 122 8.16 13.85 -10.27
N PRO A 123 7.30 13.99 -11.30
CA PRO A 123 7.35 13.15 -12.50
C PRO A 123 8.65 13.29 -13.30
N MET A 124 9.34 14.42 -13.15
CA MET A 124 10.61 14.70 -13.82
C MET A 124 11.82 14.22 -13.01
N LEU A 125 11.65 13.94 -11.71
CA LEU A 125 12.68 13.39 -10.82
C LEU A 125 12.61 11.87 -10.78
N GLU A 126 11.41 11.32 -10.65
CA GLU A 126 11.19 9.87 -10.60
C GLU A 126 11.76 9.20 -11.85
N ARG A 127 12.37 8.03 -11.63
CA ARG A 127 13.05 7.21 -12.63
C ARG A 127 14.25 7.87 -13.31
N GLN A 128 14.65 9.09 -12.92
CA GLN A 128 15.90 9.67 -13.39
C GLN A 128 17.07 9.19 -12.51
N PRO A 129 18.25 8.95 -13.09
CA PRO A 129 19.46 8.72 -12.31
C PRO A 129 19.86 9.99 -11.55
N LEU A 130 20.15 9.88 -10.25
CA LEU A 130 20.61 11.00 -9.42
C LEU A 130 21.90 11.63 -9.99
N ALA A 131 22.76 10.82 -10.61
CA ALA A 131 23.97 11.28 -11.29
C ALA A 131 23.71 12.28 -12.44
N ARG A 132 22.48 12.38 -12.95
CA ARG A 132 22.10 13.40 -13.94
C ARG A 132 22.18 14.81 -13.35
N PHE A 133 21.96 14.95 -12.04
CA PHE A 133 22.00 16.22 -11.31
C PHE A 133 23.39 16.53 -10.75
N ILE A 134 24.44 15.89 -11.29
CA ILE A 134 25.82 16.08 -10.85
C ILE A 134 26.62 16.63 -12.03
N PRO A 135 27.56 17.57 -11.78
CA PRO A 135 28.50 18.06 -12.79
C PRO A 135 29.15 16.90 -13.55
N SER A 136 29.28 17.03 -14.87
CA SER A 136 29.65 15.91 -15.75
C SER A 136 31.00 15.28 -15.44
N ASP A 137 31.94 16.10 -14.99
CA ASP A 137 33.28 15.77 -14.50
C ASP A 137 33.26 14.97 -13.19
N GLU A 138 32.34 15.29 -12.27
CA GLU A 138 32.21 14.60 -10.98
C GLU A 138 31.39 13.31 -11.03
N ARG A 139 30.61 13.08 -12.10
CA ARG A 139 29.69 11.92 -12.22
C ARG A 139 30.36 10.57 -12.01
N ARG A 140 31.63 10.40 -12.42
CA ARG A 140 32.36 9.14 -12.22
C ARG A 140 32.66 8.94 -10.74
N SER A 141 33.28 9.93 -10.10
CA SER A 141 33.58 9.93 -8.67
C SER A 141 32.32 9.70 -7.83
N PHE A 142 31.19 10.30 -8.21
CA PHE A 142 29.92 10.07 -7.53
C PHE A 142 29.45 8.61 -7.62
N ARG A 143 29.49 7.99 -8.80
CA ARG A 143 29.10 6.57 -8.96
C ARG A 143 30.01 5.64 -8.15
N ASP A 144 31.31 5.93 -8.12
CA ASP A 144 32.27 5.17 -7.32
C ASP A 144 32.01 5.36 -5.81
N GLY A 145 31.64 6.58 -5.39
CA GLY A 145 31.14 6.86 -4.04
C GLY A 145 29.88 6.07 -3.68
N LEU A 146 28.90 6.05 -4.58
CA LEU A 146 27.66 5.29 -4.41
C LEU A 146 27.91 3.79 -4.26
N ALA A 147 28.78 3.23 -5.10
CA ALA A 147 29.19 1.82 -5.02
C ALA A 147 29.86 1.49 -3.67
N ARG A 148 30.70 2.40 -3.15
CA ARG A 148 31.29 2.25 -1.81
C ARG A 148 30.23 2.28 -0.71
N ILE A 149 29.26 3.18 -0.78
CA ILE A 149 28.18 3.26 0.22
C ILE A 149 27.40 1.94 0.29
N LEU A 150 27.13 1.30 -0.86
CA LEU A 150 26.46 -0.01 -0.90
C LEU A 150 27.25 -1.14 -0.22
N SER A 151 28.58 -1.09 -0.27
CA SER A 151 29.45 -2.02 0.46
C SER A 151 29.48 -1.77 1.97
N THR A 152 28.96 -0.64 2.42
CA THR A 152 28.79 -0.29 3.85
C THR A 152 27.30 -0.30 4.25
N GLU A 153 26.97 0.11 5.47
CA GLU A 153 25.58 0.29 5.91
C GLU A 153 25.01 1.69 5.58
N GLY A 154 25.85 2.59 5.06
CA GLY A 154 25.48 3.97 4.77
C GLY A 154 26.61 4.96 5.06
N VAL A 155 26.30 6.24 4.92
CA VAL A 155 27.19 7.36 5.24
C VAL A 155 26.39 8.49 5.89
N SER A 156 26.98 9.24 6.82
CA SER A 156 26.29 10.34 7.52
C SER A 156 26.58 11.73 6.95
N ASP A 157 27.75 11.92 6.32
CA ASP A 157 28.16 13.18 5.70
C ASP A 157 28.91 12.90 4.40
N TRP A 158 28.18 12.84 3.29
CA TRP A 158 28.74 12.75 1.96
C TRP A 158 28.52 14.06 1.21
N ARG A 159 29.61 14.76 0.89
CA ARG A 159 29.58 16.07 0.25
C ARG A 159 29.82 15.96 -1.25
N PHE A 160 29.03 16.68 -2.02
CA PHE A 160 29.15 16.79 -3.47
C PHE A 160 28.38 18.02 -3.97
N VAL A 161 28.51 18.33 -5.26
CA VAL A 161 27.80 19.45 -5.89
C VAL A 161 26.60 18.95 -6.69
N LEU A 162 25.44 19.59 -6.50
CA LEU A 162 24.26 19.38 -7.33
C LEU A 162 24.15 20.45 -8.41
N SER A 163 24.05 20.01 -9.67
CA SER A 163 23.69 20.85 -10.81
C SER A 163 22.19 21.05 -10.90
N ARG A 164 21.76 22.31 -11.03
CA ARG A 164 20.36 22.69 -11.24
C ARG A 164 20.16 23.15 -12.68
N PRO A 165 18.99 22.89 -13.31
CA PRO A 165 18.78 23.18 -14.73
C PRO A 165 18.90 24.65 -15.13
N THR A 166 18.60 25.57 -14.22
CA THR A 166 18.43 27.01 -14.50
C THR A 166 19.20 27.88 -13.52
N ASP A 167 20.02 27.28 -12.67
CA ASP A 167 20.62 27.92 -11.50
C ASP A 167 22.10 27.52 -11.35
N ALA A 168 22.83 28.28 -10.54
CA ALA A 168 24.18 27.91 -10.11
C ALA A 168 24.18 26.53 -9.41
N PRO A 169 25.24 25.72 -9.61
CA PRO A 169 25.45 24.51 -8.84
C PRO A 169 25.49 24.81 -7.33
N VAL A 170 25.02 23.87 -6.51
CA VAL A 170 24.93 24.04 -5.06
C VAL A 170 25.70 22.93 -4.35
N PRO A 171 26.63 23.28 -3.44
CA PRO A 171 27.26 22.29 -2.59
C PRO A 171 26.24 21.73 -1.59
N VAL A 172 26.21 20.42 -1.45
CA VAL A 172 25.32 19.72 -0.53
C VAL A 172 26.06 18.70 0.32
N SER A 173 25.48 18.40 1.47
CA SER A 173 25.84 17.27 2.32
C SER A 173 24.66 16.31 2.36
N ALA A 174 24.94 15.03 2.15
CA ALA A 174 23.95 13.97 2.16
C ALA A 174 24.28 12.91 3.20
N ALA A 175 23.27 12.49 3.97
CA ALA A 175 23.31 11.23 4.69
C ALA A 175 22.57 10.17 3.86
N VAL A 176 23.17 9.00 3.71
CA VAL A 176 22.59 7.86 3.00
C VAL A 176 22.48 6.68 3.95
N ARG A 177 21.34 6.00 3.95
CA ARG A 177 21.12 4.74 4.67
C ARG A 177 20.74 3.65 3.69
N VAL A 178 21.41 2.51 3.80
CA VAL A 178 21.13 1.32 2.98
C VAL A 178 20.12 0.47 3.72
N VAL A 179 18.90 0.36 3.20
CA VAL A 179 17.88 -0.53 3.74
C VAL A 179 17.82 -1.77 2.86
N ARG A 180 18.30 -2.88 3.43
CA ARG A 180 18.22 -4.19 2.78
C ARG A 180 16.88 -4.84 3.14
N PRO A 181 16.23 -5.51 2.18
CA PRO A 181 14.99 -6.21 2.42
C PRO A 181 15.14 -7.20 3.58
N THR A 182 14.25 -7.13 4.57
CA THR A 182 14.20 -8.06 5.69
C THR A 182 12.99 -8.96 5.50
N GLY A 183 13.12 -10.03 4.72
CA GLY A 183 12.02 -10.98 4.47
C GLY A 183 12.21 -11.86 3.23
N ALA A 184 11.56 -13.03 3.24
CA ALA A 184 11.62 -14.04 2.17
C ALA A 184 10.68 -13.74 0.97
N SER A 185 10.09 -12.55 0.89
CA SER A 185 9.30 -12.15 -0.29
C SER A 185 10.25 -11.70 -1.40
N GLY A 186 10.34 -12.48 -2.48
CA GLY A 186 11.31 -12.33 -3.57
C GLY A 186 11.23 -11.05 -4.42
N GLU A 187 10.54 -10.01 -3.97
CA GLU A 187 10.35 -8.75 -4.69
C GLU A 187 10.92 -7.53 -3.93
N ALA A 188 11.42 -7.73 -2.71
CA ALA A 188 11.97 -6.64 -1.93
C ALA A 188 13.41 -6.35 -2.39
N VAL A 189 13.59 -5.24 -3.11
CA VAL A 189 14.91 -4.77 -3.59
C VAL A 189 15.53 -3.84 -2.55
N THR A 190 16.86 -3.88 -2.40
CA THR A 190 17.61 -2.93 -1.58
C THR A 190 17.33 -1.49 -2.01
N LYS A 191 17.02 -0.62 -1.04
CA LYS A 191 16.74 0.80 -1.26
C LYS A 191 17.73 1.67 -0.51
N LEU A 192 17.98 2.85 -1.06
CA LEU A 192 18.81 3.88 -0.45
C LEU A 192 17.93 5.05 -0.02
N PHE A 193 18.05 5.44 1.24
CA PHE A 193 17.34 6.59 1.82
C PHE A 193 18.32 7.73 2.02
N TRP A 194 18.02 8.85 1.40
CA TRP A 194 18.86 10.03 1.35
C TRP A 194 18.20 11.16 2.14
N SER A 195 18.96 11.83 2.99
CA SER A 195 18.64 13.17 3.46
C SER A 195 19.70 14.14 2.94
N ILE A 196 19.29 15.16 2.21
CA ILE A 196 20.18 16.11 1.55
C ILE A 196 19.92 17.49 2.14
N ARG A 197 21.00 18.20 2.47
CA ARG A 197 20.97 19.60 2.92
C ARG A 197 21.95 20.43 2.11
N VAL A 198 21.57 21.68 1.85
CA VAL A 198 22.48 22.67 1.26
C VAL A 198 23.56 23.00 2.29
N LEU A 199 24.81 23.05 1.84
CA LEU A 199 25.92 23.59 2.62
C LEU A 199 26.02 25.09 2.34
N ASP A 200 26.27 25.87 3.38
CA ASP A 200 26.59 27.28 3.21
C ASP A 200 27.94 27.40 2.47
N PRO A 201 28.17 28.43 1.64
CA PRO A 201 29.43 28.57 0.88
C PRO A 201 30.69 28.59 1.76
N ALA A 202 30.55 28.95 3.05
CA ALA A 202 31.64 28.92 4.04
C ALA A 202 32.01 27.50 4.52
N GLU A 203 31.11 26.52 4.35
CA GLU A 203 31.31 25.11 4.68
C GLU A 203 31.55 24.23 3.44
N ALA A 204 31.58 24.85 2.25
CA ALA A 204 31.94 24.19 1.01
C ALA A 204 33.39 23.66 1.11
N PRO A 205 33.72 22.53 0.46
CA PRO A 205 35.09 22.05 0.44
C PRO A 205 35.98 23.15 -0.15
N ILE A 206 37.01 23.55 0.60
CA ILE A 206 38.16 24.23 0.01
C ILE A 206 38.76 23.20 -0.94
N ASP A 207 38.75 23.52 -2.24
CA ASP A 207 39.30 22.68 -3.31
C ASP A 207 40.62 22.01 -2.89
N ALA A 208 40.72 20.70 -3.16
CA ALA A 208 41.97 19.93 -3.13
C ALA A 208 42.12 19.16 -4.44
#